data_AF-A0A6I0V8T5-F1
#
_entry.id   AF-A0A6I0V8T5-F1
#
_cell.length_a   1.000
_cell.length_b   1.000
_cell.length_c   1.000
_cell.angle_alpha   90.00
_cell.angle_beta   90.00
_cell.angle_gamma   90.00
#
_symmetry.space_group_name_H-M   'P 1'
#
loop_
_entity.id
_entity.type
_entity.pdbx_description
1 polymer ?
#
loop_
_entity_poly.entity_id
_entity_poly.type
_entity_poly.pdbx_seq_one_letter_code
_entity_poly.pdbx_strand_id
1 'polypeptide(L)'
;MADKRAFDWDLVPDTVLYDIFYESGTRLGGAYVARMRAATSPEERGHWLHAQIRLDAERDAIDPNDRKAQIEAKIRWDAERKALYAADG
;
A
#
# COMPACT_ATOMS: atom_id res chain seq x y z
N MET A 1 23.88 -17.38 -0.19
CA MET A 1 22.68 -16.59 -0.50
C MET A 1 22.25 -15.92 0.79
N ALA A 2 22.15 -14.60 0.83
CA ALA A 2 21.91 -13.87 2.07
C ALA A 2 20.53 -14.23 2.64
N ASP A 3 20.52 -14.67 3.89
CA ASP A 3 19.33 -14.80 4.73
C ASP A 3 18.66 -13.42 4.81
N LYS A 4 17.61 -13.22 4.01
CA LYS A 4 16.75 -12.05 4.14
C LYS A 4 15.88 -12.31 5.36
N ARG A 5 16.45 -12.10 6.55
CA ARG A 5 15.70 -12.19 7.81
C ARG A 5 14.37 -11.46 7.61
N ALA A 6 13.27 -12.21 7.76
CA ALA A 6 11.95 -11.61 7.82
C ALA A 6 12.01 -10.50 8.86
N PHE A 7 11.51 -9.32 8.51
CA PHE A 7 11.45 -8.21 9.44
C PHE A 7 10.61 -8.65 10.63
N ASP A 8 11.18 -8.57 11.83
CA ASP A 8 10.52 -9.01 13.06
C ASP A 8 9.51 -7.94 13.50
N TRP A 9 8.25 -8.15 13.14
CA TRP A 9 7.17 -7.24 13.45
C TRP A 9 6.87 -7.17 14.94
N ASP A 10 7.19 -8.21 15.73
CA ASP A 10 6.89 -8.25 17.16
C ASP A 10 7.71 -7.22 17.96
N LEU A 11 8.83 -6.75 17.38
CA LEU A 11 9.66 -5.70 17.97
C LEU A 11 9.14 -4.28 17.69
N VAL A 12 8.13 -4.12 16.84
CA VAL A 12 7.58 -2.81 16.47
C VAL A 12 6.45 -2.41 17.42
N PRO A 13 6.56 -1.28 18.14
CA PRO A 13 5.46 -0.76 18.96
C PRO A 13 4.20 -0.50 18.14
N ASP A 14 3.01 -0.72 18.71
CA ASP A 14 1.72 -0.58 18.00
C ASP A 14 1.55 0.78 17.31
N THR A 15 1.94 1.86 17.98
CA THR A 15 1.86 3.22 17.42
C THR A 15 2.75 3.38 16.18
N VAL A 16 3.97 2.85 16.24
CA VAL A 16 4.92 2.87 15.13
C VAL A 16 4.44 1.96 14.00
N LEU A 17 3.82 0.82 14.33
CA LEU A 17 3.25 -0.09 13.34
C LEU A 17 2.12 0.60 12.57
N TYR A 18 1.24 1.33 13.27
CA TYR A 18 0.17 2.09 12.65
C TYR A 18 0.72 3.13 11.67
N ASP A 19 1.72 3.91 12.07
CA ASP A 19 2.38 4.90 11.19
C ASP A 19 3.00 4.23 9.95
N ILE A 20 3.70 3.11 10.15
CA ILE A 20 4.33 2.33 9.07
C ILE A 20 3.29 1.79 8.08
N PHE A 21 2.17 1.27 8.60
CA PHE A 21 1.04 0.79 7.80
C PHE A 21 0.41 1.94 7.01
N TYR A 22 0.11 3.06 7.67
CA TYR A 22 -0.54 4.22 7.07
C TYR A 22 0.31 4.84 5.96
N GLU A 23 1.62 4.96 6.19
CA GLU A 23 2.59 5.44 5.20
C GLU A 23 2.66 4.50 3.99
N SER A 24 2.54 3.19 4.20
CA SER A 24 2.53 2.21 3.09
C SER A 24 1.32 2.43 2.17
N GLY A 25 0.14 2.65 2.75
CA GLY A 25 -1.07 3.02 2.00
C GLY A 25 -0.92 4.37 1.28
N THR A 26 -0.37 5.38 1.96
CA THR A 26 -0.12 6.70 1.37
C THR A 26 0.79 6.62 0.13
N ARG A 27 1.84 5.81 0.19
CA ARG A 27 2.75 5.59 -0.95
C ARG A 27 2.09 4.86 -2.11
N LEU A 28 1.25 3.86 -1.83
CA LEU A 28 0.50 3.17 -2.89
C LEU A 28 -0.51 4.12 -3.55
N GLY A 29 -1.21 4.94 -2.76
CA GLY A 29 -2.13 5.95 -3.30
C GLY A 29 -1.42 6.98 -4.17
N GLY A 30 -0.23 7.41 -3.77
CA GLY A 30 0.64 8.24 -4.61
C GLY A 30 0.98 7.59 -5.96
N ALA A 31 1.20 6.28 -6.00
CA ALA A 31 1.41 5.54 -7.24
C ALA A 31 0.14 5.57 -8.11
N TYR A 32 -1.04 5.24 -7.58
CA TYR A 32 -2.29 5.33 -8.34
C TYR A 32 -2.55 6.73 -8.91
N VAL A 33 -2.29 7.78 -8.14
CA VAL A 33 -2.39 9.18 -8.61
C VAL A 33 -1.43 9.46 -9.76
N ALA A 34 -0.21 8.96 -9.70
CA ALA A 34 0.73 9.10 -10.82
C ALA A 34 0.19 8.43 -12.10
N ARG A 35 -0.43 7.25 -12.00
CA ARG A 35 -1.05 6.58 -13.16
C ARG A 35 -2.28 7.32 -13.67
N MET A 36 -3.13 7.84 -12.78
CA MET A 36 -4.26 8.70 -13.19
C MET A 36 -3.79 9.93 -14.00
N ARG A 37 -2.61 10.48 -13.67
CA ARG A 37 -2.01 11.61 -14.39
C ARG A 37 -1.39 11.20 -15.73
N ALA A 38 -0.87 9.98 -15.83
CA ALA A 38 -0.28 9.44 -17.05
C ALA A 38 -1.32 8.82 -18.01
N ALA A 39 -2.51 8.50 -17.51
CA ALA A 39 -3.56 7.83 -18.26
C ALA A 39 -3.93 8.58 -19.55
N THR A 40 -4.04 7.84 -20.65
CA THR A 40 -4.35 8.40 -21.97
C THR A 40 -5.83 8.27 -22.34
N SER A 41 -6.59 7.54 -21.53
CA SER A 41 -8.03 7.35 -21.73
C SER A 41 -8.84 7.52 -20.44
N PRO A 42 -10.13 7.88 -20.54
CA PRO A 42 -11.04 7.96 -19.39
C PRO A 42 -11.19 6.62 -18.67
N GLU A 43 -11.17 5.49 -19.39
CA GLU A 43 -11.29 4.16 -18.82
C GLU A 43 -10.08 3.81 -17.96
N GLU A 44 -8.88 4.09 -18.45
CA GLU A 44 -7.63 3.89 -17.70
C GLU A 44 -7.60 4.78 -16.45
N ARG A 45 -7.97 6.06 -16.59
CA ARG A 45 -8.07 6.96 -15.44
C ARG A 45 -9.10 6.48 -14.42
N GLY A 46 -10.26 5.99 -14.89
CA GLY A 46 -11.31 5.43 -14.06
C GLY A 46 -10.84 4.19 -13.28
N HIS A 47 -10.08 3.31 -13.93
CA HIS A 47 -9.48 2.14 -13.27
C HIS A 47 -8.64 2.53 -12.06
N TRP A 48 -7.73 3.50 -12.21
CA TRP A 48 -6.86 3.97 -11.12
C TRP A 48 -7.61 4.76 -10.05
N LEU A 49 -8.65 5.52 -10.42
CA LEU A 49 -9.54 6.18 -9.47
C LEU A 49 -10.26 5.15 -8.59
N HIS A 50 -10.80 4.09 -9.19
CA HIS A 50 -11.45 3.02 -8.44
C HIS A 50 -10.46 2.28 -7.53
N ALA A 51 -9.21 2.11 -7.94
CA ALA A 51 -8.16 1.54 -7.09
C ALA A 51 -7.87 2.43 -5.87
N GLN A 52 -7.75 3.75 -6.08
CA GLN A 52 -7.59 4.73 -4.99
C GLN A 52 -8.74 4.68 -3.99
N ILE A 53 -10.00 4.69 -4.47
CA ILE A 53 -11.18 4.61 -3.60
C ILE A 53 -11.20 3.32 -2.77
N ARG A 54 -10.85 2.18 -3.38
CA ARG A 54 -10.77 0.90 -2.66
C ARG A 54 -9.68 0.90 -1.60
N LEU A 55 -8.52 1.47 -1.90
CA LEU A 55 -7.41 1.58 -0.94
C LEU A 55 -7.80 2.45 0.25
N ASP A 56 -8.44 3.60 0.01
CA ASP A 56 -8.90 4.49 1.09
C ASP A 56 -9.94 3.78 1.97
N ALA A 57 -10.90 3.07 1.36
CA ALA A 57 -11.89 2.27 2.10
C ALA A 57 -11.28 1.09 2.87
N GLU A 58 -10.29 0.39 2.30
CA GLU A 58 -9.57 -0.69 2.99
C GLU A 58 -8.80 -0.15 4.19
N ARG A 59 -8.10 0.98 4.02
CA ARG A 59 -7.33 1.61 5.11
C ARG A 59 -8.24 2.06 6.26
N ASP A 60 -9.38 2.65 5.95
CA ASP A 60 -10.34 3.14 6.97
C ASP A 60 -11.03 1.99 7.73
N ALA A 61 -11.11 0.79 7.13
CA ALA A 61 -11.71 -0.38 7.74
C ALA A 61 -10.78 -1.14 8.71
N ILE A 62 -9.47 -0.86 8.70
CA ILE A 62 -8.49 -1.55 9.55
C ILE A 62 -8.46 -0.92 10.93
N ASP A 63 -8.71 -1.72 11.97
CA ASP A 63 -8.65 -1.29 13.36
C ASP A 63 -7.20 -0.84 13.72
N PRO A 64 -7.02 0.35 14.31
CA PRO A 64 -5.72 0.84 14.77
C PRO A 64 -4.97 -0.08 15.76
N ASN A 65 -5.67 -1.04 16.39
CA ASN A 65 -5.08 -2.02 17.30
C ASN A 65 -4.96 -3.42 16.69
N ASP A 66 -5.48 -3.65 15.48
CA ASP A 66 -5.31 -4.93 14.78
C ASP A 66 -3.96 -4.97 14.06
N ARG A 67 -2.92 -5.34 14.83
CA ARG A 67 -1.55 -5.50 14.33
C ARG A 67 -1.48 -6.43 13.12
N LYS A 68 -2.23 -7.54 13.15
CA LYS A 68 -2.20 -8.54 12.08
C LYS A 68 -2.72 -7.95 10.78
N ALA A 69 -3.88 -7.29 10.83
CA ALA A 69 -4.45 -6.63 9.66
C ALA A 69 -3.52 -5.53 9.11
N GLN A 70 -2.89 -4.74 9.97
CA GLN A 70 -1.92 -3.71 9.57
C GLN A 70 -0.69 -4.30 8.86
N ILE A 71 -0.11 -5.38 9.38
CA ILE A 71 1.04 -6.05 8.78
C ILE A 71 0.67 -6.66 7.42
N GLU A 72 -0.47 -7.36 7.35
CA GLU A 72 -0.92 -7.98 6.11
C GLU A 72 -1.22 -6.94 5.02
N ALA A 73 -1.93 -5.87 5.36
CA ALA A 73 -2.21 -4.77 4.44
C ALA A 73 -0.93 -4.09 3.96
N LYS A 74 -0.01 -3.78 4.88
CA LYS A 74 1.31 -3.24 4.52
C LYS A 74 2.04 -4.11 3.50
N ILE A 75 2.13 -5.41 3.75
CA ILE A 75 2.85 -6.33 2.86
C ILE A 75 2.20 -6.35 1.48
N ARG A 76 0.87 -6.43 1.41
CA ARG A 76 0.13 -6.40 0.14
C ARG A 76 0.36 -5.10 -0.62
N TRP A 77 0.20 -3.95 0.05
CA TRP A 77 0.30 -2.64 -0.60
C TRP A 77 1.73 -2.34 -1.06
N ASP A 78 2.75 -2.74 -0.30
CA ASP A 78 4.15 -2.61 -0.75
C ASP A 78 4.45 -3.51 -1.95
N ALA A 79 3.91 -4.72 -1.98
CA ALA A 79 4.06 -5.63 -3.12
C ALA A 79 3.39 -5.08 -4.38
N GLU A 80 2.17 -4.56 -4.25
CA GLU A 80 1.45 -3.93 -5.36
C GLU A 80 2.18 -2.68 -5.87
N ARG A 81 2.58 -1.77 -4.97
CA ARG A 81 3.35 -0.58 -5.35
C ARG A 81 4.65 -0.95 -6.08
N LYS A 82 5.33 -2.00 -5.63
CA LYS A 82 6.53 -2.50 -6.30
C LYS A 82 6.22 -3.05 -7.70
N ALA A 83 5.13 -3.80 -7.85
CA ALA A 83 4.69 -4.32 -9.15
C ALA A 83 4.34 -3.19 -10.12
N LEU A 84 3.68 -2.14 -9.62
CA LEU A 84 3.39 -0.93 -10.38
C LEU A 84 4.69 -0.28 -10.90
N TYR A 85 5.69 -0.06 -10.06
CA TYR A 85 6.96 0.53 -10.52
C TYR A 85 7.76 -0.38 -11.45
N ALA A 86 7.68 -1.70 -11.28
CA ALA A 86 8.32 -2.63 -12.20
C ALA A 86 7.68 -2.62 -13.60
N ALA A 87 6.42 -2.22 -13.73
CA ALA A 87 5.75 -2.05 -15.02
C ALA A 87 6.12 -0.73 -15.74
N ASP A 88 6.75 0.23 -15.03
CA ASP A 88 7.17 1.52 -15.59
C ASP A 88 8.60 1.50 -16.18
N GLY A 89 9.36 0.43 -15.98
CA GLY A 89 10.78 0.30 -16.38
C GLY A 89 11.01 -0.83 -17.37
#